data_AF-A0A0J1IAR2-F1
#
_entry.id   AF-A0A0J1IAR2-F1
#
_cell.length_a   1.000
_cell.length_b   1.000
_cell.length_c   1.000
_cell.angle_alpha   90.00
_cell.angle_beta   90.00
_cell.angle_gamma   90.00
#
_symmetry.space_group_name_H-M   'P 1'
#
loop_
_entity.id
_entity.type
_entity.pdbx_description
1 polymer ?
#
loop_
_entity_poly.entity_id
_entity_poly.type
_entity_poly.pdbx_seq_one_letter_code
_entity_poly.pdbx_strand_id
1 'polypeptide(L)' 'MRLKELEINTSTMRLEVDIMEQKGSFAIVVCDGRAKLTQLPEHGETKIITHQGKVKRVKFDEGEDF' A
#
# COMPACT_ATOMS: atom_id res chain seq x y z
N MET A 1 1.16 -3.59 10.17
CA MET A 1 2.01 -2.72 9.30
C MET A 1 1.43 -1.31 9.10
N ARG A 2 2.22 -0.29 8.69
CA ARG A 2 1.72 1.09 8.44
C ARG A 2 1.76 1.47 6.95
N LEU A 3 0.80 2.29 6.52
CA LEU A 3 0.77 2.89 5.18
C LEU A 3 1.74 4.08 5.14
N LYS A 4 2.69 4.06 4.20
CA LYS A 4 3.58 5.17 3.86
C LYS A 4 3.01 5.89 2.64
N GLU A 5 2.89 7.21 2.70
CA GLU A 5 2.50 8.00 1.53
C GLU A 5 3.68 8.06 0.54
N LEU A 6 3.40 7.86 -0.74
CA LEU A 6 4.36 8.02 -1.82
C LEU A 6 4.05 9.31 -2.57
N GLU A 7 5.08 10.10 -2.84
CA GLU A 7 4.97 11.32 -3.62
C GLU A 7 4.83 10.98 -5.11
N ILE A 8 3.87 11.63 -5.78
CA ILE A 8 3.73 11.56 -7.23
C ILE A 8 4.37 12.82 -7.80
N ASN A 9 5.31 12.65 -8.73
CA ASN A 9 5.94 13.78 -9.39
C ASN A 9 4.91 14.48 -10.28
N THR A 10 4.45 15.66 -9.89
CA THR A 10 3.41 16.41 -10.61
C THR A 10 3.90 16.99 -11.94
N SER A 11 5.21 17.11 -12.14
CA SER A 11 5.78 17.61 -13.39
C SER A 11 5.82 16.53 -14.47
N THR A 12 6.02 15.28 -14.09
CA THR A 12 6.06 14.13 -15.03
C THR A 12 4.80 13.27 -15.00
N MET A 13 3.93 13.47 -14.00
CA MET A 13 2.77 12.63 -13.69
C MET A 13 3.14 11.16 -13.48
N ARG A 14 4.33 10.90 -12.95
CA ARG A 14 4.85 9.56 -12.67
C ARG A 14 4.97 9.31 -11.17
N LEU A 15 4.69 8.07 -10.80
CA LEU A 15 5.05 7.50 -9.52
C LEU A 15 6.30 6.66 -9.72
N GLU A 16 7.42 7.08 -9.14
CA GLU A 16 8.67 6.34 -9.17
C GLU A 16 8.88 5.65 -7.82
N VAL A 17 9.15 4.35 -7.86
CA VAL A 17 9.39 3.54 -6.67
C VAL A 17 10.65 2.74 -6.90
N ASP A 18 11.61 2.88 -6.01
CA ASP A 18 12.75 1.98 -5.96
C ASP A 18 12.30 0.64 -5.37
N ILE A 19 12.10 -0.34 -6.26
CA ILE A 19 11.67 -1.68 -5.91
C ILE A 19 12.80 -2.52 -5.28
N MET A 20 14.06 -2.15 -5.48
CA MET A 20 15.21 -2.86 -4.90
C MET A 20 15.41 -2.49 -3.44
N GLU A 21 15.01 -1.27 -3.04
CA GLU A 21 14.99 -0.85 -1.64
C GLU A 21 13.84 -1.47 -0.83
N GLN A 22 12.76 -1.94 -1.49
CA GLN A 22 11.67 -2.59 -0.80
C GLN A 22 12.04 -4.02 -0.41
N LYS A 23 12.09 -4.29 0.89
CA LYS A 23 12.31 -5.64 1.41
C LYS A 23 10.99 -6.39 1.52
N GLY A 24 10.97 -7.65 1.09
CA GLY A 24 9.80 -8.52 1.20
C GLY A 24 8.68 -8.16 0.24
N SER A 25 7.50 -8.72 0.49
CA SER A 25 6.30 -8.47 -0.31
C SER A 25 5.63 -7.17 0.12
N PHE A 26 5.30 -6.30 -0.83
CA PHE A 26 4.65 -5.02 -0.57
C PHE A 26 3.53 -4.76 -1.58
N ALA A 27 2.62 -3.86 -1.20
CA ALA A 27 1.56 -3.38 -2.06
C ALA A 27 1.61 -1.85 -2.18
N ILE A 28 1.35 -1.36 -3.38
CA ILE A 28 1.13 0.06 -3.66
C ILE A 28 -0.34 0.22 -4.06
N VAL A 29 -1.03 1.13 -3.39
CA VAL A 29 -2.43 1.46 -3.65
C VAL A 29 -2.51 2.89 -4.16
N VAL A 30 -3.04 3.06 -5.37
CA VAL A 30 -3.20 4.37 -6.02
C VAL A 30 -4.69 4.70 -6.13
N CYS A 31 -5.09 5.87 -5.63
CA CYS A 31 -6.47 6.34 -5.66
C CYS A 31 -6.49 7.87 -5.70
N ASP A 32 -7.23 8.47 -6.64
CA ASP A 32 -7.42 9.92 -6.77
C ASP A 32 -6.11 10.74 -6.72
N GLY A 33 -5.08 10.31 -7.45
CA GLY A 33 -3.79 11.01 -7.49
C GLY A 33 -3.01 10.96 -6.18
N ARG A 34 -3.32 10.00 -5.30
CA ARG A 34 -2.54 9.69 -4.10
C ARG A 34 -2.07 8.25 -4.17
N ALA A 35 -0.84 8.01 -3.76
CA ALA A 35 -0.28 6.67 -3.69
C ALA A 35 0.14 6.37 -2.24
N LYS A 36 -0.16 5.16 -1.79
CA LYS A 36 0.32 4.65 -0.51
C LYS A 36 0.99 3.30 -0.70
N LEU A 37 2.14 3.13 -0.07
CA LEU A 37 2.87 1.87 0.02
C LEU A 37 2.64 1.24 1.38
N THR A 38 2.50 -0.07 1.41
CA THR A 38 2.55 -0.83 2.65
C THR A 38 3.24 -2.16 2.44
N GLN A 39 3.95 -2.62 3.46
CA GLN A 39 4.46 -3.97 3.49
C GLN A 39 3.28 -4.93 3.68
N LEU A 40 3.37 -6.13 3.10
CA LEU A 40 2.43 -7.20 3.34
C LEU A 40 2.93 -8.04 4.51
N PRO A 41 2.04 -8.47 5.42
CA PRO A 41 2.43 -9.31 6.55
C PRO A 41 2.94 -10.65 6.03
N GLU A 42 3.91 -11.23 6.75
CA GLU A 42 4.47 -12.55 6.44
C GLU A 42 3.40 -13.64 6.62
N HIS A 43 2.54 -13.49 7.62
CA HIS A 43 1.38 -14.34 7.89
C HIS A 43 0.11 -13.48 8.07
N GLY A 44 -1.03 -13.99 7.59
CA GLY A 44 -2.32 -13.32 7.69
C GLY A 44 -2.78 -12.64 6.40
N GLU A 45 -3.69 -11.66 6.53
CA GLU A 45 -4.38 -11.06 5.40
C GLU A 45 -4.24 -9.53 5.35
N THR A 46 -4.12 -8.99 4.14
CA THR A 46 -4.26 -7.55 3.88
C THR A 46 -5.55 -7.28 3.14
N LYS A 47 -6.46 -6.50 3.74
CA LYS A 47 -7.78 -6.16 3.18
C LYS A 47 -7.83 -4.70 2.77
N ILE A 48 -7.96 -4.44 1.47
CA ILE A 48 -8.22 -3.10 0.93
C ILE A 48 -9.72 -2.86 0.94
N ILE A 49 -10.19 -1.94 1.77
CA ILE A 49 -11.61 -1.61 1.89
C ILE A 49 -11.90 -0.35 1.06
N THR A 50 -12.74 -0.50 0.04
CA THR A 50 -13.21 0.60 -0.80
C THR A 50 -14.60 1.07 -0.38
N HIS A 51 -14.92 2.32 -0.71
CA HIS A 51 -16.25 2.89 -0.56
C HIS A 51 -16.45 3.94 -1.65
N GLN A 52 -17.51 3.80 -2.46
CA GLN A 52 -17.80 4.71 -3.58
C GLN A 52 -16.63 4.87 -4.56
N GLY A 53 -15.99 3.76 -4.95
CA GLY A 53 -14.86 3.76 -5.88
C GLY A 53 -13.53 4.25 -5.30
N LYS A 54 -13.50 4.70 -4.04
CA LYS A 54 -12.28 5.20 -3.38
C LYS A 54 -11.78 4.24 -2.33
N VAL A 55 -10.47 4.23 -2.11
CA VAL A 55 -9.85 3.48 -1.02
C VAL A 55 -10.12 4.21 0.29
N LYS A 56 -10.88 3.56 1.19
CA LYS A 56 -11.24 4.13 2.49
C LYS A 56 -10.20 3.79 3.56
N ARG A 57 -9.72 2.55 3.58
CA ARG A 57 -8.69 2.06 4.52
C ARG A 57 -8.09 0.74 4.07
N VAL A 58 -6.88 0.47 4.52
CA VAL A 58 -6.24 -0.86 4.45
C VAL A 58 -6.23 -1.43 5.87
N LYS A 59 -6.71 -2.67 6.03
CA LYS A 59 -6.66 -3.43 7.28
C LYS A 59 -5.64 -4.55 7.16
N PHE A 60 -4.95 -4.82 8.26
CA PHE A 60 -4.02 -5.94 8.41
C PHE A 60 -4.61 -6.87 9.46
N ASP A 61 -4.77 -8.13 9.09
CA ASP A 61 -5.29 -9.21 9.92
C ASP A 61 -4.14 -10.19 10.11
N GLU A 62 -3.21 -9.83 11.00
CA GLU A 62 -1.99 -10.59 11.30
C GLU A 62 -2.40 -11.71 12.27
N GLY A 63 -2.55 -12.94 11.77
CA GLY A 63 -2.86 -14.12 12.58
C GLY A 63 -1.58 -14.81 13.05
N GLU A 64 -1.57 -15.30 14.28
CA GLU A 64 -0.58 -16.29 14.74
C GLU A 64 -1.19 -17.69 14.59
N ASP A 65 -0.48 -18.59 13.90
CA ASP A 65 -0.76 -20.03 14.05
C ASP A 65 -0.38 -20.40 15.49
N PHE A 66 -1.39 -20.73 16.30
CA PHE A 66 -1.22 -21.26 17.67
C PHE A 66 -1.07 -22.77 17.67
#